data_AF-A0A2E0Z7A2-F1
#
_entry.id   AF-A0A2E0Z7A2-F1
#
_cell.length_a   1.000
_cell.length_b   1.000
_cell.length_c   1.000
_cell.angle_alpha   90.00
_cell.angle_beta   90.00
_cell.angle_gamma   90.00
#
_symmetry.space_group_name_H-M   'P 1'
#
loop_
_entity.id
_entity.type
_entity.pdbx_description
1 polymer ?
#
loop_
_entity_poly.entity_id
_entity_poly.type
_entity_poly.pdbx_seq_one_letter_code
_entity_poly.pdbx_strand_id
1 'polypeptide(L)'
;MEPEQETWDYCTIIFRTYHNVGGGEHGGLNYGLLWFEAEAKGPNGRYTAGKSTEVPFGRMADGAPDQRNAAHQSVHHDLVTLLRRNGWEPISGGGAGWWEKRFRRDPVKASLSLGQKIRRFFATKK
;
A
#
# COMPACT_ATOMS: atom_id res chain seq x y z
N MET A 1 33.91 -11.77 10.06
CA MET A 1 32.90 -11.44 9.04
C MET A 1 31.59 -12.00 9.57
N GLU A 2 30.76 -11.18 10.20
CA GLU A 2 29.40 -11.61 10.52
C GLU A 2 28.61 -11.72 9.20
N PRO A 3 27.83 -12.78 8.98
CA PRO A 3 26.98 -12.86 7.81
C PRO A 3 25.96 -11.72 7.90
N GLU A 4 26.00 -10.82 6.92
CA GLU A 4 25.04 -9.75 6.72
C GLU A 4 23.64 -10.38 6.74
N GLN A 5 22.87 -10.10 7.79
CA GLN A 5 21.53 -10.66 7.97
C GLN A 5 20.62 -10.12 6.86
N GLU A 6 20.59 -10.85 5.73
CA GLU A 6 19.72 -10.61 4.58
C GLU A 6 18.27 -10.94 4.97
N THR A 7 17.71 -10.08 5.82
CA THR A 7 16.39 -10.25 6.40
C THR A 7 15.42 -9.46 5.53
N TRP A 8 14.76 -10.18 4.63
CA TRP A 8 13.76 -9.65 3.72
C TRP A 8 12.67 -8.88 4.48
N ASP A 9 12.27 -7.75 3.92
CA ASP A 9 11.00 -7.10 4.27
C ASP A 9 9.86 -7.80 3.53
N TYR A 10 8.73 -8.03 4.22
CA TYR A 10 7.50 -8.54 3.61
C TYR A 10 6.38 -7.54 3.75
N CYS A 11 5.55 -7.40 2.72
CA CYS A 11 4.44 -6.46 2.71
C CYS A 11 3.16 -7.13 2.20
N THR A 12 2.03 -6.77 2.78
CA THR A 12 0.69 -7.12 2.30
C THR A 12 -0.14 -5.85 2.13
N ILE A 13 -0.82 -5.72 1.01
CA ILE A 13 -1.82 -4.68 0.82
C ILE A 13 -3.09 -5.07 1.58
N ILE A 14 -3.53 -4.21 2.47
CA ILE A 14 -4.81 -4.27 3.15
C ILE A 14 -5.67 -3.08 2.73
N PHE A 15 -6.98 -3.17 2.92
CA PHE A 15 -7.85 -2.01 2.82
C PHE A 15 -8.22 -1.52 4.22
N ARG A 16 -8.49 -0.23 4.28
CA ARG A 16 -9.06 0.44 5.44
C ARG A 16 -10.33 1.14 5.00
N THR A 17 -11.27 1.24 5.93
CA THR A 17 -12.46 2.04 5.74
C THR A 17 -12.66 2.95 6.93
N TYR A 18 -13.29 4.08 6.67
CA TYR A 18 -13.82 4.96 7.69
C TYR A 18 -15.30 5.17 7.40
N HIS A 19 -16.16 4.83 8.35
CA HIS A 19 -17.60 5.04 8.25
C HIS A 19 -17.99 6.26 9.07
N ASN A 20 -18.56 7.28 8.44
CA ASN A 20 -19.28 8.32 9.16
C ASN A 20 -20.61 7.73 9.63
N VAL A 21 -20.65 7.19 10.84
CA VAL A 21 -21.91 6.91 11.56
C VAL A 21 -22.45 8.22 12.13
N GLY A 22 -22.87 9.12 11.24
CA GLY A 22 -23.60 10.33 11.60
C GLY A 22 -25.08 10.01 11.80
N GLY A 23 -25.48 9.67 13.03
CA GLY A 23 -26.87 9.54 13.44
C GLY A 23 -27.55 10.92 13.56
N GLY A 24 -27.86 11.55 12.43
CA GLY A 24 -28.73 12.73 12.38
C GLY A 24 -30.19 12.35 12.09
N GLU A 25 -31.13 13.06 12.69
CA GLU A 25 -32.61 12.88 12.63
C GLU A 25 -33.24 12.93 11.21
N HIS A 26 -32.43 12.94 10.16
CA HIS A 26 -32.86 13.00 8.76
C HIS A 26 -32.12 11.97 7.87
N GLY A 27 -32.19 10.68 8.20
CA GLY A 27 -32.10 9.55 7.25
C GLY A 27 -31.07 9.63 6.10
N GLY A 28 -29.88 10.20 6.31
CA GLY A 28 -29.09 10.80 5.24
C GLY A 28 -27.73 10.15 5.00
N LEU A 29 -27.75 8.92 4.46
CA LEU A 29 -26.72 8.30 3.61
C LEU A 29 -25.36 8.01 4.30
N ASN A 30 -25.11 6.72 4.55
CA ASN A 30 -23.81 6.22 4.98
C ASN A 30 -22.77 6.44 3.87
N TYR A 31 -21.99 7.53 3.97
CA TYR A 31 -20.80 7.74 3.15
C TYR A 31 -19.57 7.31 3.93
N GLY A 32 -18.91 6.25 3.46
CA GLY A 32 -17.60 5.84 3.94
C GLY A 32 -16.48 6.24 3.00
N LEU A 33 -15.27 6.35 3.52
CA LEU A 33 -14.04 6.41 2.73
C LEU A 33 -13.35 5.06 2.75
N LEU A 34 -12.69 4.72 1.64
CA LEU A 34 -11.83 3.56 1.49
C LEU A 34 -10.45 4.02 1.04
N TRP A 35 -9.41 3.37 1.57
CA TRP A 35 -8.04 3.46 1.05
C TRP A 35 -7.31 2.14 1.27
N PHE A 36 -6.18 1.97 0.58
CA PHE A 36 -5.30 0.84 0.78
C PHE A 36 -4.03 1.25 1.53
N GLU A 37 -3.58 0.36 2.40
CA GLU A 37 -2.29 0.48 3.10
C GLU A 37 -1.45 -0.76 2.78
N ALA A 38 -0.17 -0.52 2.55
CA ALA A 38 0.83 -1.54 2.38
C ALA A 38 1.47 -1.80 3.75
N GLU A 39 0.91 -2.73 4.54
CA GLU A 39 1.49 -3.11 5.82
C GLU A 39 2.73 -3.98 5.60
N ALA A 40 3.88 -3.49 6.05
CA ALA A 40 5.15 -4.18 5.96
C ALA A 40 5.62 -4.68 7.33
N LYS A 41 6.35 -5.78 7.31
CA LYS A 41 7.07 -6.34 8.45
C LYS A 41 8.51 -6.61 8.02
N GLY A 42 9.43 -5.96 8.72
CA GLY A 42 10.86 -6.13 8.54
C GLY A 42 11.55 -6.52 9.85
N PRO A 43 12.89 -6.48 9.87
CA PRO A 43 13.70 -6.80 11.05
C PRO A 43 13.41 -5.88 12.24
N ASN A 44 13.08 -4.62 11.94
CA ASN A 44 12.79 -3.58 12.92
C ASN A 44 11.30 -3.51 13.33
N GLY A 45 10.51 -4.52 12.97
CA GLY A 45 9.08 -4.59 13.28
C GLY A 45 8.16 -4.19 12.12
N ARG A 46 6.93 -3.77 12.46
CA ARG A 46 5.88 -3.44 11.48
C ARG A 46 5.91 -1.96 11.13
N TYR A 47 5.63 -1.62 9.88
CA TYR A 47 5.55 -0.24 9.40
C TYR A 47 4.65 -0.14 8.15
N THR A 48 4.23 1.06 7.79
CA THR A 48 3.47 1.31 6.55
C THR A 48 4.42 1.62 5.41
N ALA A 49 4.50 0.73 4.41
CA ALA A 49 5.36 0.88 3.22
C ALA A 49 4.76 1.79 2.14
N GLY A 50 3.47 2.13 2.27
CA GLY A 50 2.75 3.01 1.35
C GLY A 50 1.27 3.09 1.69
N LYS A 51 0.63 4.18 1.28
CA LYS A 51 -0.81 4.44 1.41
C LYS A 51 -1.33 4.94 0.07
N SER A 52 -2.51 4.47 -0.35
CA SER A 52 -3.21 5.02 -1.53
C SER A 52 -3.99 6.29 -1.19
N THR A 53 -4.42 7.01 -2.22
CA THR A 53 -5.45 8.06 -2.04
C THR A 53 -6.75 7.45 -1.52
N GLU A 54 -7.50 8.24 -0.76
CA GLU A 54 -8.83 7.90 -0.25
C GLU A 54 -9.89 8.11 -1.33
N VAL A 55 -10.83 7.17 -1.44
CA VAL A 55 -11.94 7.21 -2.38
C VAL A 55 -13.25 6.91 -1.67
N PRO A 56 -14.40 7.39 -2.20
CA PRO A 56 -15.70 7.03 -1.65
C PRO A 56 -15.91 5.51 -1.69
N PHE A 57 -16.28 4.92 -0.56
CA PHE A 57 -16.54 3.48 -0.44
C PHE A 57 -17.91 3.07 -1.04
N GLY A 58 -18.80 4.04 -1.25
CA GLY A 58 -20.15 3.84 -1.82
C GLY A 58 -21.24 3.62 -0.77
N ARG A 59 -22.51 3.59 -1.23
CA ARG A 59 -23.72 3.64 -0.39
C ARG A 59 -24.11 2.30 0.25
N MET A 60 -23.52 1.19 -0.21
CA MET A 60 -23.74 -0.17 0.28
C MET A 60 -22.53 -0.98 -0.15
N ALA A 61 -21.54 -1.10 0.72
CA ALA A 61 -20.40 -1.96 0.45
C ALA A 61 -20.38 -3.01 1.55
N ASP A 62 -20.31 -4.27 1.14
CA ASP A 62 -20.45 -5.50 1.92
C ASP A 62 -19.23 -5.73 2.85
N GLY A 63 -18.73 -4.65 3.44
CA GLY A 63 -17.52 -4.61 4.25
C GLY A 63 -16.22 -4.70 3.47
N ALA A 64 -16.24 -4.76 2.12
CA ALA A 64 -15.05 -5.03 1.30
C ALA A 64 -14.91 -4.14 0.04
N PRO A 65 -13.68 -3.95 -0.49
CA PRO A 65 -13.45 -3.29 -1.77
C PRO A 65 -14.11 -4.01 -2.95
N ASP A 66 -14.99 -3.31 -3.68
CA ASP A 66 -15.60 -3.84 -4.91
C ASP A 66 -14.59 -3.90 -6.07
N GLN A 67 -14.41 -5.10 -6.64
CA GLN A 67 -13.56 -5.34 -7.80
C GLN A 67 -14.09 -4.66 -9.06
N ARG A 68 -15.38 -4.36 -9.17
CA ARG A 68 -15.98 -3.72 -10.35
C ARG A 68 -15.92 -2.20 -10.28
N ASN A 69 -15.59 -1.64 -9.13
CA ASN A 69 -15.49 -0.22 -8.92
C ASN A 69 -14.15 0.33 -9.44
N ALA A 70 -14.20 1.15 -10.50
CA ALA A 70 -13.02 1.72 -11.13
C ALA A 70 -12.17 2.58 -10.18
N ALA A 71 -12.80 3.30 -9.23
CA ALA A 71 -12.06 4.11 -8.26
C ALA A 71 -11.25 3.21 -7.31
N HIS A 72 -11.83 2.12 -6.81
CA HIS A 72 -11.14 1.15 -5.96
C HIS A 72 -9.97 0.49 -6.70
N GLN A 73 -10.20 0.06 -7.94
CA GLN A 73 -9.15 -0.51 -8.78
C GLN A 73 -8.01 0.47 -9.02
N SER A 74 -8.33 1.74 -9.32
CA SER A 74 -7.33 2.77 -9.61
C SER A 74 -6.41 3.01 -8.42
N VAL A 75 -6.97 3.28 -7.23
CA VAL A 75 -6.13 3.58 -6.05
C VAL A 75 -5.35 2.37 -5.55
N HIS A 76 -5.86 1.15 -5.79
CA HIS A 76 -5.10 -0.08 -5.59
C HIS A 76 -3.91 -0.18 -6.54
N HIS A 77 -4.14 0.05 -7.84
CA HIS A 77 -3.11 0.01 -8.87
C HIS A 77 -2.00 1.03 -8.61
N ASP A 78 -2.36 2.23 -8.17
CA ASP A 78 -1.41 3.29 -7.83
C ASP A 78 -0.49 2.87 -6.68
N LEU A 79 -1.04 2.25 -5.63
CA LEU A 79 -0.24 1.72 -4.52
C LEU A 79 0.69 0.59 -4.99
N VAL A 80 0.20 -0.35 -5.80
CA VAL A 80 1.04 -1.42 -6.37
C VAL A 80 2.20 -0.84 -7.19
N THR A 81 1.92 0.20 -7.99
CA THR A 81 2.93 0.87 -8.80
C THR A 81 3.96 1.59 -7.93
N LEU A 82 3.51 2.27 -6.87
CA LEU A 82 4.39 2.90 -5.88
C LEU A 82 5.33 1.87 -5.23
N LEU A 83 4.79 0.73 -4.78
CA LEU A 83 5.57 -0.34 -4.16
C LEU A 83 6.65 -0.86 -5.12
N ARG A 84 6.28 -1.17 -6.38
CA ARG A 84 7.25 -1.62 -7.39
C ARG A 84 8.36 -0.59 -7.63
N ARG A 85 8.03 0.70 -7.71
CA ARG A 85 9.01 1.79 -7.85
C ARG A 85 9.97 1.88 -6.65
N ASN A 86 9.51 1.44 -5.49
CA ASN A 86 10.28 1.40 -4.23
C ASN A 86 11.02 0.06 -4.02
N GLY A 87 11.13 -0.77 -5.06
CA GLY A 87 11.89 -2.01 -5.03
C GLY A 87 11.16 -3.20 -4.41
N TRP A 88 9.84 -3.10 -4.22
CA TRP A 88 9.04 -4.23 -3.79
C TRP A 88 8.69 -5.13 -4.97
N GLU A 89 8.96 -6.43 -4.80
CA GLU A 89 8.68 -7.47 -5.78
C GLU A 89 7.43 -8.25 -5.38
N PRO A 90 6.47 -8.47 -6.29
CA PRO A 90 5.28 -9.26 -5.97
C PRO A 90 5.68 -10.73 -5.74
N ILE A 91 5.06 -11.37 -4.75
CA ILE A 91 5.24 -12.80 -4.47
C ILE A 91 3.94 -13.56 -4.66
N SER A 92 4.05 -14.85 -4.97
CA SER A 92 2.91 -15.76 -5.08
C SER A 92 2.26 -15.97 -3.71
N GLY A 93 0.93 -16.13 -3.71
CA GLY A 93 0.12 -16.22 -2.49
C GLY A 93 -0.46 -14.86 -2.14
N GLY A 94 -1.63 -14.55 -2.72
CA GLY A 94 -2.47 -13.45 -2.26
C GLY A 94 -3.18 -13.79 -0.95
N GLY A 95 -3.80 -12.79 -0.35
CA GLY A 95 -4.81 -13.02 0.68
C GLY A 95 -6.18 -13.35 0.09
N ALA A 96 -7.24 -13.28 0.89
CA ALA A 96 -8.59 -13.72 0.52
C ALA A 96 -9.27 -12.78 -0.49
N GLY A 97 -8.91 -11.49 -0.47
CA GLY A 97 -9.45 -10.47 -1.37
C GLY A 97 -8.57 -10.23 -2.61
N TRP A 98 -9.18 -9.76 -3.71
CA TRP A 98 -8.47 -9.39 -4.94
C TRP A 98 -7.43 -8.28 -4.72
N TRP A 99 -7.62 -7.47 -3.67
CA TRP A 99 -6.72 -6.40 -3.27
C TRP A 99 -5.51 -6.88 -2.46
N GLU A 100 -5.57 -8.06 -1.86
CA GLU A 100 -4.57 -8.54 -0.89
C GLU A 100 -3.32 -9.09 -1.58
N LYS A 101 -2.58 -8.20 -2.24
CA LYS A 101 -1.31 -8.55 -2.89
C LYS A 101 -0.17 -8.55 -1.87
N ARG A 102 0.70 -9.55 -1.98
CA ARG A 102 1.91 -9.67 -1.17
C ARG A 102 3.16 -9.31 -1.95
N PHE A 103 4.11 -8.73 -1.25
CA PHE A 103 5.38 -8.30 -1.79
C PHE A 103 6.52 -8.66 -0.84
N ARG A 104 7.73 -8.72 -1.38
CA ARG A 104 8.97 -8.75 -0.61
C ARG A 104 9.94 -7.69 -1.12
N ARG A 105 10.89 -7.29 -0.28
CA ARG A 105 11.96 -6.38 -0.66
C ARG A 105 13.23 -6.73 0.10
N ASP A 106 14.35 -6.60 -0.59
CA ASP A 106 15.66 -6.57 0.04
C ASP A 106 15.93 -5.12 0.53
N PRO A 107 15.97 -4.87 1.85
CA PRO A 107 16.15 -3.52 2.39
C PRO A 107 17.52 -2.92 2.04
N VAL A 108 18.56 -3.75 1.87
CA VAL A 108 19.91 -3.30 1.51
C VAL A 108 19.91 -2.79 0.07
N LYS A 109 19.38 -3.57 -0.88
CA LYS A 109 19.26 -3.14 -2.29
C LYS A 109 18.36 -1.91 -2.45
N ALA A 110 17.30 -1.80 -1.65
CA ALA A 110 16.41 -0.64 -1.67
C ALA A 110 17.13 0.65 -1.25
N SER A 111 17.94 0.59 -0.19
CA SER A 111 18.72 1.72 0.31
C SER A 111 19.78 2.21 -0.69
N LEU A 112 20.44 1.28 -1.39
CA LEU A 112 21.43 1.57 -2.42
C LEU A 112 20.82 2.25 -3.66
N SER A 113 19.64 1.79 -4.10
CA SER A 113 18.88 2.39 -5.21
C SER A 113 18.48 3.84 -4.91
N LEU A 114 18.05 4.13 -3.67
CA LEU A 114 17.71 5.49 -3.25
C LEU A 114 18.94 6.40 -3.23
N GLY A 115 20.05 5.92 -2.65
CA GLY A 115 21.32 6.68 -2.60
C GLY A 115 21.88 7.00 -3.99
N GLN A 116 21.74 6.10 -4.97
CA GLN A 116 22.19 6.33 -6.34
C GLN A 116 21.30 7.33 -7.10
N LYS A 117 19.99 7.32 -6.87
CA LYS A 117 19.05 8.31 -7.45
C LYS A 117 19.34 9.72 -6.93
N ILE A 118 19.61 9.88 -5.63
CA ILE A 118 19.96 11.18 -5.02
C ILE A 118 21.23 11.75 -5.66
N ARG A 119 22.28 10.92 -5.81
CA ARG A 119 23.55 11.37 -6.42
C ARG A 119 23.39 11.84 -7.87
N ARG A 120 22.50 11.23 -8.67
CA ARG A 120 22.21 11.68 -10.05
C ARG A 120 21.47 13.02 -10.10
N PHE A 121 20.62 13.29 -9.11
CA PHE A 121 19.89 14.56 -9.00
C PHE A 121 20.79 15.75 -8.69
N PHE A 122 21.88 15.53 -7.93
CA PHE A 122 22.86 16.58 -7.63
C PHE A 122 23.92 16.77 -8.71
N ALA A 123 24.11 15.81 -9.61
CA ALA A 123 25.10 15.90 -10.69
C ALA A 123 24.64 16.72 -11.92
N THR A 124 23.37 17.12 -11.98
CA THR A 124 22.76 17.85 -13.12
C THR A 124 22.55 19.34 -12.87
N LYS A 125 23.02 19.87 -11.75
CA LYS A 125 23.14 21.32 -11.51
C LYS A 125 24.59 21.77 -11.68
N LYS A 126 25.04 21.94 -12.92
CA LYS A 126 26.24 22.71 -13.26
C LYS A 126 26.01 23.44 -14.57
#